data_AF-A0A957HX26-F1
#
_entry.id   AF-A0A957HX26-F1
#
_cell.length_a   1.000
_cell.length_b   1.000
_cell.length_c   1.000
_cell.angle_alpha   90.00
_cell.angle_beta   90.00
_cell.angle_gamma   90.00
#
_symmetry.space_group_name_H-M   'P 1'
#
loop_
_entity.id
_entity.type
_entity.pdbx_description
1 polymer ?
#
loop_
_entity_poly.entity_id
_entity_poly.type
_entity_poly.pdbx_seq_one_letter_code
_entity_poly.pdbx_strand_id
1 'polypeptide(L)'
;MEKSVQLGQRQYLIIGLTVVTAIIHLVLGVLNLPNGGVLFVLNGIGYLALVAGLYFVPQLAAQRSLVRWALIGFTAVTVVLYFVFNWPDVWNVMGIVDKLIELALIGLLLMEK
;
A
#
# COMPACT_ATOMS: atom_id res chain seq x y z
N MET A 1 -1.70 -31.96 8.84
CA MET A 1 -2.70 -30.90 9.05
C MET A 1 -2.00 -29.57 8.79
N GLU A 2 -2.32 -28.91 7.68
CA GLU A 2 -1.83 -27.57 7.38
C GLU A 2 -2.43 -26.62 8.42
N LYS A 3 -1.61 -25.98 9.26
CA LYS A 3 -2.08 -24.95 10.17
C LYS A 3 -2.60 -23.80 9.30
N SER A 4 -3.90 -23.57 9.31
CA SER A 4 -4.47 -22.37 8.69
C SER A 4 -3.81 -21.15 9.33
N VAL A 5 -3.32 -20.24 8.48
CA VAL A 5 -2.80 -18.95 8.94
C VAL A 5 -3.99 -18.17 9.53
N GLN A 6 -4.09 -18.12 10.85
CA GLN A 6 -5.12 -17.31 11.51
C GLN A 6 -4.63 -15.86 11.57
N LEU A 7 -5.25 -15.00 10.77
CA LEU A 7 -4.95 -13.58 10.76
C LEU A 7 -5.71 -12.86 11.88
N GLY A 8 -5.04 -11.94 12.56
CA GLY A 8 -5.68 -11.07 13.54
C GLY A 8 -6.48 -9.96 12.87
N GLN A 9 -7.41 -9.34 13.61
CA GLN A 9 -8.21 -8.20 13.13
C GLN A 9 -7.34 -7.09 12.51
N ARG A 10 -6.19 -6.77 13.12
CA ARG A 10 -5.27 -5.75 12.61
C ARG A 10 -4.68 -6.13 11.25
N GLN A 11 -4.34 -7.40 11.06
CA GLN A 11 -3.78 -7.89 9.81
C GLN A 11 -4.81 -7.81 8.70
N TYR A 12 -6.08 -8.15 8.98
CA TYR A 12 -7.17 -7.93 8.03
C TYR A 12 -7.35 -6.45 7.67
N LEU A 13 -7.24 -5.53 8.64
CA LEU A 13 -7.30 -4.09 8.34
C LEU A 13 -6.12 -3.63 7.48
N ILE A 14 -4.88 -4.05 7.80
CA ILE A 14 -3.68 -3.74 7.01
C ILE A 14 -3.84 -4.25 5.57
N ILE A 15 -4.27 -5.51 5.43
CA ILE A 15 -4.54 -6.11 4.11
C ILE A 15 -5.61 -5.32 3.37
N GLY A 16 -6.74 -5.03 4.03
CA GLY A 16 -7.85 -4.30 3.45
C GLY A 16 -7.45 -2.91 2.95
N LEU A 17 -6.80 -2.09 3.79
CA LEU A 17 -6.35 -0.76 3.39
C LEU A 17 -5.33 -0.83 2.26
N THR A 18 -4.37 -1.77 2.34
CA THR A 18 -3.35 -1.94 1.29
C THR A 18 -4.00 -2.31 -0.05
N VAL A 19 -4.97 -3.24 -0.04
CA VAL A 19 -5.68 -3.65 -1.26
C VAL A 19 -6.51 -2.50 -1.83
N VAL A 20 -7.19 -1.71 -0.99
CA VAL A 20 -7.94 -0.54 -1.45
C VAL A 20 -7.01 0.48 -2.11
N THR A 21 -5.90 0.84 -1.47
CA THR A 21 -4.89 1.74 -2.04
C THR A 21 -4.32 1.19 -3.36
N ALA A 22 -4.02 -0.11 -3.43
CA ALA A 22 -3.53 -0.74 -4.64
C ALA A 22 -4.55 -0.66 -5.79
N ILE A 23 -5.83 -0.92 -5.51
CA ILE A 23 -6.90 -0.81 -6.51
C ILE A 23 -7.03 0.62 -7.02
N ILE A 24 -7.00 1.63 -6.14
CA ILE A 24 -7.05 3.04 -6.55
C ILE A 24 -5.89 3.34 -7.52
N HIS A 25 -4.67 2.95 -7.17
CA HIS A 25 -3.50 3.15 -8.02
C HIS A 25 -3.59 2.40 -9.35
N LEU A 26 -4.05 1.15 -9.36
CA LEU A 26 -4.22 0.37 -10.60
C LEU A 26 -5.27 0.98 -11.51
N VAL A 27 -6.42 1.40 -10.96
CA VAL A 27 -7.49 2.05 -11.73
C VAL A 27 -7.00 3.36 -12.32
N LEU A 28 -6.41 4.25 -11.51
CA LEU A 28 -5.84 5.50 -11.99
C LEU A 28 -4.72 5.26 -13.02
N GLY A 29 -3.89 4.25 -12.80
CA GLY A 29 -2.82 3.88 -13.72
C GLY A 29 -3.35 3.45 -15.08
N VAL A 30 -4.26 2.48 -15.13
CA VAL A 30 -4.84 1.98 -16.37
C VAL A 30 -5.58 3.08 -17.13
N LEU A 31 -6.35 3.92 -16.43
CA LEU A 31 -7.07 5.04 -17.04
C LEU A 31 -6.16 6.14 -17.61
N ASN A 32 -4.90 6.21 -17.17
CA ASN A 32 -3.92 7.20 -17.62
C ASN A 32 -2.77 6.59 -18.45
N LEU A 33 -2.91 5.35 -18.95
CA LEU A 33 -1.93 4.79 -19.88
C LEU A 33 -2.07 5.38 -21.29
N PRO A 34 -0.95 5.64 -22.00
CA PRO A 34 0.45 5.51 -21.57
C PRO A 34 0.99 6.76 -20.83
N ASN A 35 0.19 7.81 -20.69
CA ASN A 35 0.56 9.16 -20.25
C ASN A 35 0.78 9.27 -18.73
N GLY A 36 1.77 8.56 -18.20
CA GLY A 36 2.13 8.57 -16.78
C GLY A 36 1.44 7.49 -15.94
N GLY A 37 0.47 6.78 -16.52
CA GLY A 37 -0.22 5.67 -15.86
C GLY A 37 0.67 4.48 -15.47
N VAL A 38 1.81 4.29 -16.13
CA VAL A 38 2.74 3.17 -15.86
C VAL A 38 3.23 3.19 -14.41
N LEU A 39 3.60 4.37 -13.88
CA LEU A 39 4.09 4.49 -12.51
C LEU A 39 3.00 4.14 -11.49
N PHE A 40 1.76 4.52 -11.75
CA PHE A 40 0.61 4.17 -10.92
C PHE A 40 0.32 2.66 -10.95
N VAL A 41 0.40 2.03 -12.12
CA VAL A 41 0.25 0.56 -12.22
C VAL A 41 1.33 -0.15 -11.42
N LEU A 42 2.59 0.24 -11.59
CA LEU A 42 3.72 -0.32 -10.84
C LEU A 42 3.56 -0.11 -9.32
N ASN A 43 3.02 1.04 -8.92
CA ASN A 43 2.77 1.36 -7.53
C ASN A 43 1.71 0.42 -6.91
N GLY A 44 0.58 0.24 -7.60
CA GLY A 44 -0.45 -0.71 -7.16
C GLY A 44 0.06 -2.15 -7.08
N ILE A 45 0.87 -2.59 -8.05
CA ILE A 45 1.55 -3.90 -8.00
C ILE A 45 2.51 -3.99 -6.80
N GLY A 46 3.27 -2.93 -6.53
CA GLY A 46 4.20 -2.85 -5.39
C GLY A 46 3.50 -3.04 -4.05
N TYR A 47 2.35 -2.38 -3.85
CA TYR A 47 1.51 -2.59 -2.68
C TYR A 47 1.05 -4.04 -2.50
N LEU A 48 0.52 -4.64 -3.57
CA LEU A 48 0.06 -6.04 -3.54
C LEU A 48 1.22 -7.00 -3.26
N ALA A 49 2.38 -6.78 -3.88
CA ALA A 49 3.57 -7.60 -3.68
C ALA A 49 4.08 -7.52 -2.24
N LEU A 50 4.12 -6.33 -1.64
CA LEU A 50 4.59 -6.13 -0.27
C LEU A 50 3.64 -6.73 0.76
N VAL A 51 2.31 -6.56 0.61
CA VAL A 51 1.35 -7.17 1.56
C VAL A 51 1.28 -8.70 1.39
N ALA A 52 1.41 -9.20 0.15
CA ALA A 52 1.58 -10.63 -0.12
C ALA A 52 2.84 -11.16 0.59
N GLY A 53 3.96 -10.46 0.43
CA GLY A 53 5.22 -10.80 1.08
C GLY A 53 5.14 -10.81 2.60
N LEU A 54 4.40 -9.87 3.19
CA LEU A 54 4.28 -9.71 4.63
C LEU A 54 3.51 -10.87 5.29
N TYR A 55 2.41 -11.31 4.68
CA TYR A 55 1.47 -12.25 5.32
C TYR A 55 1.36 -13.61 4.64
N PHE A 56 1.63 -13.71 3.34
CA PHE A 56 1.28 -14.88 2.52
C PHE A 56 2.48 -15.61 1.91
N VAL A 57 3.69 -15.07 2.00
CA VAL A 57 4.92 -15.70 1.47
C VAL A 57 5.76 -16.28 2.63
N PRO A 58 5.74 -17.60 2.88
CA PRO A 58 6.44 -18.21 4.01
C PRO A 58 7.96 -18.01 3.96
N GLN A 59 8.55 -17.93 2.77
CA GLN A 59 9.97 -17.70 2.55
C GLN A 59 10.45 -16.37 3.15
N LEU A 60 9.54 -15.39 3.27
CA LEU A 60 9.82 -14.08 3.85
C LEU A 60 9.49 -14.00 5.35
N ALA A 61 9.10 -15.12 5.99
CA ALA A 61 8.74 -15.14 7.40
C ALA A 61 9.85 -14.59 8.30
N ALA A 62 11.12 -14.92 8.01
CA ALA A 62 12.28 -14.43 8.74
C ALA A 62 12.55 -12.93 8.51
N GLN A 63 12.10 -12.36 7.39
CA GLN A 63 12.26 -10.94 7.07
C GLN A 63 10.97 -10.12 7.26
N ARG A 64 9.95 -10.64 7.94
CA ARG A 64 8.66 -9.93 8.13
C ARG A 64 8.81 -8.51 8.65
N SER A 65 9.73 -8.27 9.58
CA SER A 65 10.02 -6.93 10.07
C SER A 65 10.54 -6.01 8.96
N LEU A 66 11.45 -6.50 8.11
CA LEU A 66 11.98 -5.76 6.97
C LEU A 66 10.88 -5.48 5.93
N VAL A 67 10.05 -6.49 5.60
CA VAL A 67 8.94 -6.31 4.65
C VAL A 67 7.91 -5.31 5.17
N ARG A 68 7.61 -5.34 6.47
CA ARG A 68 6.74 -4.36 7.12
C ARG A 68 7.32 -2.95 7.02
N TRP A 69 8.60 -2.76 7.32
CA TRP A 69 9.26 -1.46 7.17
C TRP A 69 9.35 -1.00 5.72
N ALA A 70 9.53 -1.93 4.78
CA ALA A 70 9.47 -1.63 3.35
C ALA A 70 8.07 -1.13 2.95
N LEU A 71 7.00 -1.76 3.43
CA LEU A 71 5.63 -1.29 3.19
C LEU A 71 5.39 0.10 3.79
N ILE A 72 5.84 0.35 5.03
CA ILE A 72 5.76 1.69 5.65
C ILE A 72 6.50 2.73 4.81
N GLY A 73 7.75 2.46 4.44
CA GLY A 73 8.58 3.39 3.67
C GLY A 73 8.01 3.64 2.29
N PHE A 74 7.51 2.58 1.62
CA PHE A 74 6.86 2.68 0.33
C PHE A 74 5.64 3.60 0.39
N THR A 75 4.74 3.36 1.36
CA THR A 75 3.55 4.21 1.59
C THR A 75 3.91 5.64 1.96
N ALA A 76 4.95 5.86 2.76
CA ALA A 76 5.38 7.21 3.09
C ALA A 76 5.85 7.98 1.85
N VAL A 77 6.56 7.31 0.94
CA VAL A 77 7.00 7.90 -0.33
C VAL A 77 5.81 8.24 -1.22
N THR A 78 4.79 7.38 -1.33
CA THR A 78 3.60 7.68 -2.15
C THR A 78 2.80 8.87 -1.62
N VAL A 79 2.72 9.02 -0.29
CA VAL A 79 2.12 10.20 0.36
C VAL A 79 2.90 11.46 -0.04
N VAL A 80 4.22 11.47 0.13
CA VAL A 80 5.05 12.65 -0.19
C VAL A 80 4.97 13.00 -1.67
N LEU A 81 5.12 12.01 -2.56
CA LEU A 81 5.11 12.24 -4.01
C LEU A 81 3.79 12.81 -4.52
N TYR A 82 2.65 12.48 -3.89
CA TYR A 82 1.38 13.10 -4.23
C TYR A 82 1.45 14.62 -4.10
N PHE A 83 1.93 15.15 -2.97
CA PHE A 83 2.02 16.59 -2.76
C PHE A 83 3.07 17.24 -3.66
N VAL A 84 4.19 16.54 -3.95
CA VAL A 84 5.22 17.06 -4.87
C VAL A 84 4.68 17.20 -6.29
N PHE A 85 3.98 16.19 -6.81
CA PHE A 85 3.52 16.19 -8.21
C PHE A 85 2.23 16.97 -8.45
N ASN A 86 1.40 17.17 -7.43
CA ASN A 86 0.15 17.92 -7.56
C ASN A 86 0.27 19.37 -7.06
N TRP A 87 1.46 19.81 -6.62
CA TRP A 87 1.63 21.19 -6.15
C TRP A 87 1.39 22.22 -7.29
N PRO A 88 0.63 23.30 -7.04
CA PRO A 88 -0.02 23.70 -5.78
C PRO A 88 -1.44 23.16 -5.57
N ASP A 89 -2.05 22.53 -6.59
CA ASP A 89 -3.42 22.02 -6.52
C ASP A 89 -3.50 20.59 -5.99
N VAL A 90 -3.45 20.47 -4.67
CA VAL A 90 -3.44 19.19 -3.94
C VAL A 90 -4.84 18.76 -3.48
N TRP A 91 -5.91 19.42 -3.92
CA TRP A 91 -7.26 19.22 -3.35
C TRP A 91 -8.12 18.23 -4.14
N ASN A 92 -7.52 17.45 -5.04
CA ASN A 92 -8.22 16.38 -5.70
C ASN A 92 -8.80 15.39 -4.66
N VAL A 93 -10.13 15.24 -4.64
CA VAL A 93 -10.86 14.47 -3.64
C VAL A 93 -10.34 13.03 -3.55
N MET A 94 -10.18 12.35 -4.69
CA MET A 94 -9.69 10.97 -4.73
C MET A 94 -8.26 10.86 -4.19
N GLY A 95 -7.39 11.81 -4.54
CA GLY A 95 -6.02 11.87 -4.05
C GLY A 95 -5.95 12.03 -2.54
N ILE A 96 -6.70 12.97 -1.97
CA ILE A 96 -6.74 13.19 -0.52
C ILE A 96 -7.31 11.97 0.23
N VAL A 97 -8.39 11.38 -0.26
CA VAL A 97 -8.96 10.16 0.35
C VAL A 97 -7.95 9.02 0.36
N ASP A 98 -7.25 8.80 -0.76
CA ASP A 98 -6.19 7.78 -0.83
C ASP A 98 -5.05 8.07 0.16
N LYS A 99 -4.60 9.33 0.30
CA LYS A 99 -3.56 9.69 1.28
C LYS A 99 -4.01 9.44 2.73
N LEU A 100 -5.28 9.67 3.06
CA LEU A 100 -5.81 9.38 4.40
C LEU A 100 -5.82 7.87 4.70
N ILE A 101 -6.15 7.04 3.71
CA ILE A 101 -6.08 5.58 3.80
C ILE A 101 -4.63 5.13 4.02
N GLU A 102 -3.69 5.70 3.27
CA GLU A 102 -2.25 5.43 3.39
C GLU A 102 -1.69 5.81 4.77
N LEU A 103 -2.08 6.96 5.31
CA LEU A 103 -1.68 7.37 6.66
C LEU A 103 -2.25 6.45 7.75
N ALA A 104 -3.50 6.01 7.60
CA ALA A 104 -4.09 5.01 8.49
C ALA A 104 -3.36 3.66 8.40
N LEU A 105 -2.99 3.24 7.18
CA LEU A 105 -2.17 2.05 6.95
C LEU A 105 -0.82 2.13 7.65
N ILE A 106 -0.10 3.24 7.52
CA ILE A 106 1.17 3.47 8.25
C ILE A 106 0.95 3.34 9.75
N GLY A 107 -0.08 3.98 10.29
CA GLY A 107 -0.42 3.90 11.72
C GLY A 107 -0.63 2.45 12.20
N LEU A 108 -1.38 1.65 11.44
CA LEU A 108 -1.61 0.23 11.77
C LEU A 108 -0.32 -0.60 11.66
N LEU A 109 0.50 -0.36 10.65
CA LEU A 109 1.78 -1.06 10.47
C LEU A 109 2.77 -0.75 11.59
N LEU A 110 2.78 0.48 12.11
CA LEU A 110 3.60 0.85 13.27
C LEU A 110 3.13 0.17 14.56
N MET A 111 1.82 -0.08 14.70
CA MET A 111 1.24 -0.78 15.86
C MET A 111 1.34 -2.31 15.75
N GLU A 112 1.57 -2.85 14.56
CA GLU A 112 1.82 -4.27 14.33
C GLU A 112 3.11 -4.73 15.02
N LYS A 113 3.11 -5.91 15.64
CA LYS A 113 4.26 -6.46 16.38
C LYS A 113 4.82 -7.67 15.65
#